data_AF-A0A430QTM5-F1
#
_entry.id   AF-A0A430QTM5-F1
#
_cell.length_a   1.000
_cell.length_b   1.000
_cell.length_c   1.000
_cell.angle_alpha   90.00
_cell.angle_beta   90.00
_cell.angle_gamma   90.00
#
_symmetry.space_group_name_H-M   'P 1'
#
loop_
_entity.id
_entity.type
_entity.pdbx_description
1 polymer ?
#
loop_
_entity_poly.entity_id
_entity_poly.type
_entity_poly.pdbx_seq_one_letter_code
_entity_poly.pdbx_strand_id
1 'polypeptide(L)'
;MIVNQKWDSTNDETNKLNYLFESSSLLPSDLINYPNQIGGHGLLFGNKCKILYSHVQSTIYKPIQHYPKGPHELEFYQRLFDPNCNDSVLVELRKFIDLYLGLKDLLANFKHPSLCDLKMGRRTYAPDSSPSKIMIECAKYKWREEIGFLVTGLKVFYPDLNEYTTFDIFFGRSLNPSTIYDNAKWFENQNCYHFYASSLLLAYDSVDANDEIMPSPNTTTT
;
A
#
# COMPACT_ATOMS: atom_id res chain seq x y z
N MET A 1 17.06 11.20 10.47
CA MET A 1 16.96 12.67 10.34
C MET A 1 17.43 13.03 8.93
N ILE A 2 16.51 13.16 7.97
CA ILE A 2 16.90 13.49 6.58
C ILE A 2 17.07 15.01 6.52
N VAL A 3 18.30 15.44 6.25
CA VAL A 3 18.69 16.86 6.23
C VAL A 3 18.17 17.51 4.94
N ASN A 4 17.46 18.63 5.11
CA ASN A 4 17.06 19.52 4.01
C ASN A 4 18.30 20.15 3.36
N GLN A 5 18.68 19.70 2.17
CA GLN A 5 19.48 20.50 1.25
C GLN A 5 18.73 20.68 -0.07
N LYS A 6 18.76 21.91 -0.57
CA LYS A 6 18.03 22.36 -1.75
C LYS A 6 18.40 21.51 -2.97
N TRP A 7 17.36 21.03 -3.65
CA TRP A 7 17.42 20.38 -4.95
C TRP A 7 17.92 21.37 -6.01
N ASP A 8 19.08 21.08 -6.63
CA ASP A 8 19.62 21.87 -7.74
C ASP A 8 19.45 21.08 -9.05
N SER A 9 18.74 21.68 -10.01
CA SER A 9 18.18 20.99 -11.19
C SER A 9 19.15 20.88 -12.37
N THR A 10 20.44 21.14 -12.20
CA THR A 10 21.38 21.34 -13.33
C THR A 10 22.49 20.31 -13.51
N ASN A 11 22.42 19.12 -12.89
CA ASN A 11 23.32 18.03 -13.29
C ASN A 11 22.63 16.65 -13.23
N ASP A 12 22.27 16.18 -14.42
CA ASP A 12 21.38 15.07 -14.68
C ASP A 12 22.08 13.70 -14.49
N GLU A 13 21.28 12.75 -14.00
CA GLU A 13 21.59 11.32 -13.78
C GLU A 13 22.65 10.92 -12.73
N THR A 14 23.88 11.44 -12.75
CA THR A 14 24.95 10.90 -11.86
C THR A 14 24.77 11.32 -10.39
N ASN A 15 24.27 12.54 -10.13
CA ASN A 15 23.97 13.00 -8.78
C ASN A 15 22.66 12.43 -8.21
N LYS A 16 21.72 12.00 -9.06
CA LYS A 16 20.43 11.39 -8.64
C LYS A 16 20.62 10.04 -7.95
N LEU A 17 21.61 9.25 -8.36
CA LEU A 17 21.95 7.98 -7.71
C LEU A 17 22.73 8.19 -6.41
N ASN A 18 23.66 9.15 -6.38
CA ASN A 18 24.50 9.40 -5.20
C ASN A 18 23.70 9.86 -3.97
N TYR A 19 22.62 10.66 -4.15
CA TYR A 19 21.76 11.09 -3.04
C TYR A 19 21.00 9.92 -2.37
N LEU A 20 20.75 8.83 -3.11
CA LEU A 20 20.10 7.62 -2.57
C LEU A 20 21.12 6.68 -1.92
N PHE A 21 22.32 6.55 -2.49
CA PHE A 21 23.34 5.61 -2.01
C PHE A 21 24.21 6.14 -0.85
N GLU A 22 24.35 7.45 -0.67
CA GLU A 22 25.02 8.04 0.52
C GLU A 22 24.23 7.83 1.83
N SER A 23 22.99 7.33 1.76
CA SER A 23 22.17 6.98 2.92
C SER A 23 22.26 5.50 3.36
N SER A 24 23.11 4.69 2.72
CA SER A 24 23.33 3.29 3.12
C SER A 24 23.92 3.13 4.54
N SER A 25 24.44 4.21 5.11
CA SER A 25 24.90 4.31 6.51
C SER A 25 23.80 4.66 7.52
N LEU A 26 22.55 4.92 7.08
CA LEU A 26 21.42 5.34 7.94
C LEU A 26 20.31 4.30 8.08
N LEU A 27 20.37 3.20 7.33
CA LEU A 27 19.39 2.13 7.44
C LEU A 27 19.72 1.22 8.64
N PRO A 28 18.72 0.78 9.41
CA PRO A 28 18.95 -0.16 10.50
C PRO A 28 19.64 -1.43 9.99
N SER A 29 20.50 -2.03 10.81
CA SER A 29 21.16 -3.29 10.47
C SER A 29 20.23 -4.51 10.57
N ASP A 30 19.07 -4.37 11.20
CA ASP A 30 18.09 -5.44 11.47
C ASP A 30 16.97 -5.54 10.42
N LEU A 31 17.16 -4.94 9.24
CA LEU A 31 16.13 -4.91 8.21
C LEU A 31 15.83 -6.31 7.64
N ILE A 32 14.55 -6.67 7.67
CA ILE A 32 14.00 -7.87 7.02
C ILE A 32 12.95 -7.50 5.97
N ASN A 33 12.52 -8.47 5.17
CA ASN A 33 11.37 -8.28 4.28
C ASN A 33 10.08 -8.17 5.12
N TYR A 34 9.24 -7.17 4.84
CA TYR A 34 7.96 -7.01 5.55
C TYR A 34 7.01 -8.17 5.21
N PRO A 35 6.58 -8.99 6.20
CA PRO A 35 5.85 -10.23 5.94
C PRO A 35 4.39 -10.04 5.49
N ASN A 36 3.85 -8.83 5.69
CA ASN A 36 2.46 -8.49 5.39
C ASN A 36 2.32 -7.61 4.13
N GLN A 37 3.33 -7.61 3.25
CA GLN A 37 3.22 -6.95 1.95
C GLN A 37 2.34 -7.77 0.99
N ILE A 38 1.09 -7.33 0.81
CA ILE A 38 0.09 -8.01 -0.06
C ILE A 38 -0.09 -7.36 -1.44
N GLY A 39 0.37 -6.12 -1.62
CA GLY A 39 0.25 -5.35 -2.86
C GLY A 39 1.53 -4.57 -3.23
N GLY A 40 1.50 -3.89 -4.38
CA GLY A 40 2.60 -3.05 -4.87
C GLY A 40 3.05 -3.30 -6.32
N HIS A 41 3.90 -2.43 -6.84
CA HIS A 41 4.46 -2.55 -8.20
C HIS A 41 5.54 -3.64 -8.25
N GLY A 42 5.31 -4.68 -9.05
CA GLY A 42 6.27 -5.76 -9.27
C GLY A 42 5.71 -7.04 -9.88
N LEU A 43 4.38 -7.15 -10.10
CA LEU A 43 3.78 -8.38 -10.63
C LEU A 43 3.94 -8.60 -12.14
N LEU A 44 4.48 -7.63 -12.90
CA LEU A 44 4.57 -7.78 -14.35
C LEU A 44 6.01 -7.90 -14.86
N PHE A 45 7.00 -7.16 -14.37
CA PHE A 45 8.39 -7.27 -14.83
C PHE A 45 9.40 -6.77 -13.77
N GLY A 46 10.30 -7.63 -13.27
CA GLY A 46 11.48 -7.25 -12.47
C GLY A 46 11.47 -7.61 -10.97
N ASN A 47 12.67 -7.67 -10.38
CA ASN A 47 12.89 -7.93 -8.94
C ASN A 47 12.03 -6.98 -8.09
N LYS A 48 11.19 -7.56 -7.23
CA LYS A 48 10.24 -6.84 -6.37
C LYS A 48 10.96 -5.73 -5.60
N CYS A 49 10.45 -4.51 -5.65
CA CYS A 49 10.75 -3.49 -4.62
C CYS A 49 10.11 -3.97 -3.31
N LYS A 50 10.87 -4.74 -2.53
CA LYS A 50 10.42 -5.26 -1.24
C LYS A 50 10.39 -4.13 -0.24
N ILE A 51 9.29 -4.04 0.49
CA ILE A 51 9.19 -3.20 1.67
C ILE A 51 10.01 -3.88 2.77
N LEU A 52 10.82 -3.09 3.48
CA LEU A 52 11.65 -3.59 4.57
C LEU A 52 11.04 -3.23 5.92
N TYR A 53 11.43 -3.95 6.96
CA TYR A 53 10.95 -3.72 8.32
C TYR A 53 12.10 -3.87 9.31
N SER A 54 12.19 -2.93 10.26
CA SER A 54 13.08 -3.02 11.43
C SER A 54 12.23 -3.37 12.65
N HIS A 55 12.56 -4.48 13.31
CA HIS A 55 11.91 -4.89 14.55
C HIS A 55 12.27 -3.93 15.69
N VAL A 56 13.55 -3.55 15.75
CA VAL A 56 14.07 -2.67 16.80
C VAL A 56 13.38 -1.30 16.76
N GLN A 57 13.17 -0.76 15.56
CA GLN A 57 12.53 0.54 15.40
C GLN A 57 11.01 0.43 15.21
N SER A 58 10.46 -0.78 15.10
CA SER A 58 9.03 -1.02 14.79
C SER A 58 8.55 -0.20 13.58
N THR A 59 9.40 -0.17 12.54
CA THR A 59 9.29 0.78 11.42
C THR A 59 9.41 0.07 10.08
N ILE A 60 8.51 0.41 9.15
CA ILE A 60 8.43 -0.08 7.78
C ILE A 60 9.14 0.90 6.83
N TYR A 61 10.10 0.44 6.06
CA TYR A 61 10.81 1.25 5.07
C TYR A 61 10.33 0.91 3.68
N LYS A 62 9.69 1.89 3.04
CA LYS A 62 9.24 1.78 1.65
C LYS A 62 10.33 2.35 0.73
N PRO A 63 10.81 1.58 -0.27
CA PRO A 63 11.77 2.11 -1.23
C PRO A 63 11.14 3.23 -2.06
N ILE A 64 11.88 4.31 -2.26
CA ILE A 64 11.49 5.41 -3.15
C ILE A 64 11.47 4.87 -4.58
N GLN A 65 10.33 5.00 -5.26
CA GLN A 65 10.16 4.52 -6.62
C GLN A 65 10.91 5.42 -7.62
N HIS A 66 11.22 4.88 -8.80
CA HIS A 66 11.76 5.70 -9.89
C HIS A 66 10.81 6.85 -10.28
N TYR A 67 11.39 7.89 -10.87
CA TYR A 67 10.66 9.01 -11.44
C TYR A 67 9.55 8.52 -12.41
N PRO A 68 8.37 9.15 -12.41
CA PRO A 68 7.98 10.32 -11.59
C PRO A 68 7.41 9.95 -10.21
N LYS A 69 7.16 8.67 -9.93
CA LYS A 69 6.32 8.26 -8.79
C LYS A 69 6.94 8.56 -7.44
N GLY A 70 8.20 8.17 -7.24
CA GLY A 70 8.87 8.37 -5.95
C GLY A 70 9.01 9.84 -5.58
N PRO A 71 9.50 10.72 -6.48
CA PRO A 71 9.57 12.15 -6.22
C PRO A 71 8.21 12.79 -5.92
N HIS A 72 7.16 12.45 -6.67
CA HIS A 72 5.81 12.95 -6.38
C HIS A 72 5.28 12.45 -5.03
N GLU A 73 5.55 11.20 -4.66
CA GLU A 73 5.17 10.65 -3.35
C GLU A 73 5.90 11.39 -2.22
N LEU A 74 7.20 11.65 -2.38
CA LEU A 74 7.99 12.42 -1.43
C LEU A 74 7.46 13.85 -1.28
N GLU A 75 7.23 14.55 -2.40
CA GLU A 75 6.68 15.92 -2.41
C GLU A 75 5.30 15.97 -1.77
N PHE A 76 4.45 14.98 -2.03
CA PHE A 76 3.14 14.86 -1.39
C PHE A 76 3.28 14.76 0.14
N TYR A 77 4.16 13.89 0.65
CA TYR A 77 4.40 13.82 2.10
C TYR A 77 4.98 15.13 2.66
N GLN A 78 5.85 15.83 1.90
CA GLN A 78 6.40 17.15 2.24
C GLN A 78 5.31 18.18 2.43
N ARG A 79 4.40 18.26 1.48
CA ARG A 79 3.27 19.18 1.58
C ARG A 79 2.26 18.75 2.65
N LEU A 80 1.98 17.45 2.76
CA LEU A 80 0.99 16.92 3.69
C LEU A 80 1.37 17.26 5.13
N PHE A 81 2.63 17.11 5.53
CA PHE A 81 3.06 17.33 6.91
C PHE A 81 3.86 18.60 7.15
N ASP A 82 3.93 19.53 6.19
CA ASP A 82 4.49 20.87 6.44
C ASP A 82 3.72 21.53 7.60
N PRO A 83 4.38 21.87 8.73
CA PRO A 83 3.73 22.52 9.87
C PRO A 83 3.00 23.82 9.52
N ASN A 84 3.40 24.48 8.42
CA ASN A 84 2.81 25.72 7.94
C ASN A 84 1.73 25.52 6.87
N CYS A 85 1.38 24.28 6.51
CA CYS A 85 0.34 24.00 5.54
C CYS A 85 -1.05 24.35 6.11
N ASN A 86 -1.72 25.28 5.46
CA ASN A 86 -3.06 25.77 5.82
C ASN A 86 -4.17 25.19 4.91
N ASP A 87 -3.83 24.26 4.03
CA ASP A 87 -4.79 23.58 3.16
C ASP A 87 -5.67 22.65 4.01
N SER A 88 -6.94 23.03 4.21
CA SER A 88 -7.86 22.33 5.12
C SER A 88 -8.04 20.85 4.76
N VAL A 89 -7.95 20.52 3.46
CA VAL A 89 -8.03 19.15 2.97
C VAL A 89 -6.82 18.34 3.43
N LEU A 90 -5.61 18.88 3.24
CA LEU A 90 -4.39 18.19 3.65
C LEU A 90 -4.30 18.06 5.17
N VAL A 91 -4.74 19.09 5.91
CA VAL A 91 -4.81 19.05 7.36
C VAL A 91 -5.77 17.97 7.86
N GLU A 92 -6.94 17.80 7.22
CA GLU A 92 -7.87 16.71 7.55
C GLU A 92 -7.26 15.34 7.21
N LEU A 93 -6.59 15.23 6.06
CA LEU A 93 -5.99 13.99 5.59
C LEU A 93 -4.89 13.45 6.53
N ARG A 94 -4.18 14.34 7.26
CA ARG A 94 -3.18 13.93 8.29
C ARG A 94 -3.75 12.98 9.35
N LYS A 95 -5.05 13.07 9.65
CA LYS A 95 -5.68 12.20 10.65
C LYS A 95 -5.67 10.72 10.24
N PHE A 96 -5.49 10.44 8.96
CA PHE A 96 -5.54 9.10 8.38
C PHE A 96 -4.15 8.60 7.94
N ILE A 97 -3.09 9.40 8.10
CA ILE A 97 -1.75 9.10 7.60
C ILE A 97 -0.71 9.37 8.69
N ASP A 98 0.04 8.33 9.08
CA ASP A 98 1.15 8.43 10.05
C ASP A 98 2.47 8.90 9.37
N LEU A 99 3.31 9.62 10.13
CA LEU A 99 4.45 10.44 9.65
C LEU A 99 5.70 9.65 9.14
N TYR A 100 6.06 9.88 7.87
CA TYR A 100 7.37 9.88 7.19
C TYR A 100 8.35 8.68 7.12
N LEU A 101 8.44 8.09 5.91
CA LEU A 101 9.50 7.28 5.25
C LEU A 101 10.14 6.09 6.00
N GLY A 102 9.97 6.04 7.32
CA GLY A 102 9.68 4.86 8.09
C GLY A 102 8.20 4.91 8.50
N LEU A 103 7.36 4.10 7.86
CA LEU A 103 5.95 4.02 8.19
C LEU A 103 5.77 3.19 9.47
N LYS A 104 4.92 3.64 10.38
CA LYS A 104 4.51 2.82 11.52
C LYS A 104 3.86 1.54 10.99
N ASP A 105 4.20 0.40 11.58
CA ASP A 105 3.48 -0.83 11.28
C ASP A 105 2.08 -0.79 11.91
N LEU A 106 1.07 -0.54 11.08
CA LEU A 106 -0.34 -0.54 11.49
C LEU A 106 -0.79 -1.92 12.01
N LEU A 107 -0.07 -2.99 11.67
CA LEU A 107 -0.38 -4.36 12.03
C LEU A 107 0.42 -4.85 13.24
N ALA A 108 1.25 -4.01 13.85
CA ALA A 108 2.20 -4.43 14.89
C ALA A 108 1.54 -5.17 16.08
N ASN A 109 0.28 -4.84 16.37
CA ASN A 109 -0.47 -5.41 17.50
C ASN A 109 -1.46 -6.51 17.09
N PHE A 110 -1.51 -6.90 15.82
CA PHE A 110 -2.42 -7.91 15.31
C PHE A 110 -1.77 -9.29 15.47
N LYS A 111 -2.52 -10.26 15.99
CA LYS A 111 -2.06 -11.65 16.09
C LYS A 111 -2.23 -12.37 14.77
N HIS A 112 -3.41 -12.25 14.17
CA HIS A 112 -3.76 -12.91 12.92
C HIS A 112 -4.37 -11.91 11.91
N PRO A 113 -3.57 -10.98 11.37
CA PRO A 113 -4.08 -9.92 10.51
C PRO A 113 -4.58 -10.46 9.17
N SER A 114 -5.87 -10.26 8.90
CA SER A 114 -6.44 -10.34 7.55
C SER A 114 -6.43 -8.96 6.89
N LEU A 115 -6.01 -8.91 5.63
CA LEU A 115 -5.62 -7.69 4.94
C LEU A 115 -6.25 -7.61 3.55
N CYS A 116 -6.73 -6.43 3.18
CA CYS A 116 -7.22 -6.15 1.83
C CYS A 116 -6.66 -4.80 1.34
N ASP A 117 -5.93 -4.84 0.21
CA ASP A 117 -5.40 -3.66 -0.47
C ASP A 117 -6.34 -3.27 -1.62
N LEU A 118 -7.10 -2.20 -1.39
CA LEU A 118 -8.07 -1.67 -2.35
C LEU A 118 -7.51 -0.47 -3.07
N LYS A 119 -7.22 -0.62 -4.37
CA LYS A 119 -6.85 0.49 -5.23
C LYS A 119 -8.07 1.31 -5.61
N MET A 120 -8.15 2.53 -5.11
CA MET A 120 -9.30 3.40 -5.23
C MET A 120 -9.35 4.15 -6.56
N GLY A 121 -10.55 4.53 -6.96
CA GLY A 121 -10.85 5.42 -8.07
C GLY A 121 -11.45 4.71 -9.29
N ARG A 122 -12.48 5.34 -9.87
CA ARG A 122 -13.03 4.97 -11.19
C ARG A 122 -12.04 5.17 -12.34
N ARG A 123 -10.96 5.93 -12.09
CA ARG A 123 -9.86 6.19 -13.03
C ARG A 123 -8.53 6.06 -12.30
N THR A 124 -7.55 5.43 -12.95
CA THR A 124 -6.18 5.26 -12.41
C THR A 124 -5.11 5.95 -13.25
N TYR A 125 -5.54 6.80 -14.17
CA TYR A 125 -4.72 7.68 -14.98
C TYR A 125 -4.97 9.12 -14.54
N ALA A 126 -3.93 9.94 -14.60
CA ALA A 126 -4.02 11.37 -14.33
C ALA A 126 -4.72 12.10 -15.51
N PRO A 127 -5.31 13.29 -15.29
CA PRO A 127 -6.00 14.05 -16.34
C PRO A 127 -5.15 14.33 -17.60
N ASP A 128 -3.83 14.41 -17.45
CA ASP A 128 -2.84 14.69 -18.48
C ASP A 128 -2.17 13.42 -19.06
N SER A 129 -2.68 12.23 -18.72
CA SER A 129 -2.10 10.97 -19.22
C SER A 129 -2.26 10.81 -20.73
N SER A 130 -1.24 10.24 -21.38
CA SER A 130 -1.30 9.98 -22.83
C SER A 130 -2.43 8.99 -23.19
N PRO A 131 -2.97 9.06 -24.42
CA PRO A 131 -4.04 8.15 -24.86
C PRO A 131 -3.69 6.67 -24.69
N SER A 132 -2.44 6.27 -25.00
CA SER A 132 -1.98 4.90 -24.83
C SER A 132 -1.96 4.46 -23.37
N LYS A 133 -1.57 5.35 -22.44
CA LYS A 133 -1.58 5.06 -21.00
C LYS A 133 -3.00 4.92 -20.48
N ILE A 134 -3.91 5.79 -20.92
CA ILE A 134 -5.34 5.70 -20.59
C ILE A 134 -5.89 4.34 -21.05
N MET A 135 -5.64 3.97 -22.31
CA MET A 135 -6.09 2.69 -22.87
C MET A 135 -5.59 1.49 -22.06
N ILE A 136 -4.29 1.46 -21.71
CA ILE A 136 -3.69 0.39 -20.90
C ILE A 136 -4.31 0.34 -19.50
N GLU A 137 -4.51 1.50 -18.84
CA GLU A 137 -5.11 1.54 -17.50
C GLU A 137 -6.58 1.10 -17.50
N CYS A 138 -7.35 1.48 -18.52
CA CYS A 138 -8.73 1.03 -18.70
C CYS A 138 -8.82 -0.48 -18.97
N ALA A 139 -7.90 -1.03 -19.76
CA ALA A 139 -7.88 -2.46 -20.09
C ALA A 139 -7.53 -3.36 -18.89
N LYS A 140 -6.89 -2.84 -17.84
CA LYS A 140 -6.48 -3.63 -16.67
C LYS A 140 -7.65 -4.19 -15.86
N TYR A 141 -8.78 -3.48 -15.80
CA TYR A 141 -9.93 -3.91 -15.03
C TYR A 141 -11.22 -3.34 -15.61
N LYS A 142 -11.98 -4.21 -16.29
CA LYS A 142 -13.22 -3.86 -17.01
C LYS A 142 -14.24 -3.13 -16.12
N TRP A 143 -14.35 -3.54 -14.87
CA TRP A 143 -15.41 -3.06 -13.96
C TRP A 143 -15.00 -1.84 -13.12
N ARG A 144 -13.81 -1.27 -13.36
CA ARG A 144 -13.28 -0.17 -12.54
C ARG A 144 -14.20 1.05 -12.50
N GLU A 145 -14.77 1.43 -13.64
CA GLU A 145 -15.61 2.63 -13.73
C GLU A 145 -16.93 2.47 -12.98
N GLU A 146 -17.49 1.26 -12.98
CA GLU A 146 -18.72 0.91 -12.26
C GLU A 146 -18.46 0.77 -10.76
N ILE A 147 -17.48 -0.05 -10.39
CA ILE A 147 -17.19 -0.44 -9.00
C ILE A 147 -16.45 0.65 -8.22
N GLY A 148 -15.57 1.41 -8.88
CA GLY A 148 -14.84 2.51 -8.27
C GLY A 148 -13.59 2.12 -7.48
N PHE A 149 -13.25 0.82 -7.41
CA PHE A 149 -11.99 0.33 -6.84
C PHE A 149 -11.55 -1.00 -7.49
N LEU A 150 -10.35 -1.47 -7.17
CA LEU A 150 -9.83 -2.79 -7.53
C LEU A 150 -9.14 -3.42 -6.31
N VAL A 151 -9.48 -4.65 -5.96
CA VAL A 151 -8.67 -5.45 -5.01
C VAL A 151 -7.32 -5.75 -5.67
N THR A 152 -6.23 -5.28 -5.09
CA THR A 152 -4.87 -5.49 -5.63
C THR A 152 -4.05 -6.50 -4.85
N GLY A 153 -4.49 -6.82 -3.64
CA GLY A 153 -3.99 -7.90 -2.81
C GLY A 153 -5.02 -8.20 -1.71
N LEU A 154 -5.12 -9.46 -1.33
CA LEU A 154 -5.95 -9.92 -0.23
C LEU A 154 -5.20 -11.04 0.49
N LYS A 155 -5.12 -10.99 1.82
CA LYS A 155 -4.56 -12.05 2.67
C LYS A 155 -5.59 -12.34 3.75
N VAL A 156 -6.08 -13.58 3.79
CA VAL A 156 -7.12 -14.00 4.74
C VAL A 156 -6.56 -15.10 5.61
N PHE A 157 -6.68 -14.93 6.91
CA PHE A 157 -6.44 -15.99 7.89
C PHE A 157 -7.73 -16.81 8.09
N TYR A 158 -7.61 -18.13 8.05
CA TYR A 158 -8.70 -19.06 8.33
C TYR A 158 -8.43 -19.75 9.68
N PRO A 159 -9.10 -19.34 10.78
CA PRO A 159 -8.82 -19.86 12.12
C PRO A 159 -8.96 -21.38 12.23
N ASP A 160 -10.00 -21.95 11.60
CA ASP A 160 -10.27 -23.39 11.63
C ASP A 160 -9.14 -24.25 11.04
N LEU A 161 -8.41 -23.69 10.08
CA LEU A 161 -7.29 -24.34 9.41
C LEU A 161 -5.93 -23.86 9.96
N ASN A 162 -5.93 -22.79 10.75
CA ASN A 162 -4.74 -22.07 11.19
C ASN A 162 -3.80 -21.71 10.01
N GLU A 163 -4.38 -21.30 8.87
CA GLU A 163 -3.68 -21.07 7.62
C GLU A 163 -4.03 -19.73 6.97
N TYR A 164 -3.14 -19.24 6.11
CA TYR A 164 -3.38 -18.05 5.30
C TYR A 164 -3.59 -18.42 3.84
N THR A 165 -4.57 -17.77 3.20
CA THR A 165 -4.64 -17.71 1.74
C THR A 165 -4.35 -16.28 1.27
N THR A 166 -3.52 -16.16 0.23
CA THR A 166 -3.23 -14.87 -0.42
C THR A 166 -3.78 -14.87 -1.83
N PHE A 167 -4.49 -13.81 -2.19
CA PHE A 167 -5.01 -13.56 -3.52
C PHE A 167 -4.35 -12.31 -4.08
N ASP A 168 -3.92 -12.40 -5.33
CA ASP A 168 -3.19 -11.33 -6.00
C ASP A 168 -4.10 -10.44 -6.86
N ILE A 169 -3.47 -9.56 -7.63
CA ILE A 169 -4.17 -8.65 -8.53
C ILE A 169 -4.98 -9.37 -9.61
N PHE A 170 -4.65 -10.61 -9.99
CA PHE A 170 -5.41 -11.35 -11.01
C PHE A 170 -6.73 -11.82 -10.46
N PHE A 171 -6.76 -12.31 -9.21
CA PHE A 171 -8.00 -12.58 -8.50
C PHE A 171 -8.87 -11.32 -8.44
N GLY A 172 -8.31 -10.19 -7.99
CA GLY A 172 -9.05 -8.93 -7.93
C GLY A 172 -9.60 -8.46 -9.27
N ARG A 173 -8.88 -8.72 -10.38
CA ARG A 173 -9.34 -8.43 -11.75
C ARG A 173 -10.42 -9.39 -12.26
N SER A 174 -10.54 -10.59 -11.69
CA SER A 174 -11.62 -11.52 -12.02
C SER A 174 -12.95 -11.15 -11.36
N LEU A 175 -12.93 -10.32 -10.30
CA LEU A 175 -14.14 -9.87 -9.62
C LEU A 175 -14.98 -8.96 -10.52
N ASN A 176 -16.28 -9.13 -10.45
CA ASN A 176 -17.29 -8.36 -11.18
C ASN A 176 -18.34 -7.77 -10.20
N PRO A 177 -19.25 -6.91 -10.68
CA PRO A 177 -20.26 -6.29 -9.83
C PRO A 177 -21.04 -7.30 -8.98
N SER A 178 -21.58 -8.38 -9.56
CA SER A 178 -22.36 -9.34 -8.78
C SER A 178 -21.53 -10.01 -7.68
N THR A 179 -20.26 -10.33 -7.94
CA THR A 179 -19.38 -10.92 -6.91
C THR A 179 -18.92 -9.93 -5.83
N ILE A 180 -19.01 -8.62 -6.07
CA ILE A 180 -18.59 -7.57 -5.13
C ILE A 180 -19.77 -7.04 -4.32
N TYR A 181 -20.94 -6.85 -4.95
CA TYR A 181 -22.09 -6.17 -4.35
C TYR A 181 -22.92 -7.03 -3.39
N ASP A 182 -22.62 -8.33 -3.23
CA ASP A 182 -23.20 -9.13 -2.15
C ASP A 182 -22.78 -8.64 -0.74
N ASN A 183 -21.76 -7.75 -0.62
CA ASN A 183 -21.32 -7.18 0.66
C ASN A 183 -21.00 -5.66 0.65
N ALA A 184 -21.33 -4.91 -0.41
CA ALA A 184 -20.73 -3.58 -0.65
C ALA A 184 -21.58 -2.33 -0.35
N LYS A 185 -22.55 -2.39 0.59
CA LYS A 185 -23.27 -1.17 1.06
C LYS A 185 -22.34 -0.12 1.72
N TRP A 186 -21.09 -0.49 2.01
CA TRP A 186 -20.14 0.31 2.79
C TRP A 186 -19.55 1.53 2.05
N PHE A 187 -19.61 1.57 0.71
CA PHE A 187 -18.87 2.56 -0.10
C PHE A 187 -19.73 3.65 -0.76
N GLU A 188 -21.04 3.71 -0.51
CA GLU A 188 -21.96 4.50 -1.35
C GLU A 188 -21.91 6.04 -1.19
N ASN A 189 -20.99 6.64 -0.43
CA ASN A 189 -20.87 8.10 -0.39
C ASN A 189 -19.44 8.59 -0.13
N GLN A 190 -18.65 8.90 -1.16
CA GLN A 190 -17.41 9.69 -1.05
C GLN A 190 -17.19 10.55 -2.31
N ASN A 191 -17.25 11.88 -2.20
CA ASN A 191 -17.14 12.82 -3.33
C ASN A 191 -16.15 13.98 -3.12
N CYS A 192 -15.29 13.95 -2.10
CA CYS A 192 -14.44 15.09 -1.72
C CYS A 192 -12.98 15.03 -2.22
N TYR A 193 -12.45 13.87 -2.64
CA TYR A 193 -11.03 13.72 -2.97
C TYR A 193 -10.76 12.96 -4.28
N HIS A 194 -9.90 13.51 -5.14
CA HIS A 194 -9.43 12.84 -6.35
C HIS A 194 -8.10 12.12 -6.07
N PHE A 195 -8.18 10.89 -5.58
CA PHE A 195 -7.01 10.02 -5.51
C PHE A 195 -6.93 9.14 -6.76
N TYR A 196 -5.86 9.29 -7.51
CA TYR A 196 -5.57 8.41 -8.65
C TYR A 196 -4.62 7.33 -8.22
N ALA A 197 -5.05 6.07 -8.34
CA ALA A 197 -4.21 4.92 -8.09
C ALA A 197 -3.62 4.81 -6.66
N SER A 198 -4.27 5.44 -5.67
CA SER A 198 -3.99 5.21 -4.25
C SER A 198 -4.62 3.91 -3.78
N SER A 199 -4.15 3.42 -2.65
CA SER A 199 -4.67 2.23 -1.99
C SER A 199 -5.25 2.57 -0.63
N LEU A 200 -6.40 2.00 -0.29
CA LEU A 200 -6.89 1.87 1.08
C LEU A 200 -6.48 0.49 1.57
N LEU A 201 -5.76 0.43 2.69
CA LEU A 201 -5.49 -0.82 3.37
C LEU A 201 -6.57 -1.04 4.43
N LEU A 202 -7.36 -2.10 4.27
CA LEU A 202 -8.25 -2.60 5.31
C LEU A 202 -7.54 -3.73 6.05
N ALA A 203 -7.57 -3.67 7.38
CA ALA A 203 -6.99 -4.69 8.23
C ALA A 203 -7.91 -4.95 9.43
N TYR A 204 -8.07 -6.22 9.80
CA TYR A 204 -8.77 -6.65 11.01
C TYR A 204 -8.06 -7.89 11.57
N ASP A 205 -8.14 -8.09 12.89
CA ASP A 205 -7.66 -9.34 13.51
C ASP A 205 -8.76 -10.38 13.36
N SER A 206 -8.42 -11.54 12.81
CA SER A 206 -9.41 -12.58 12.50
C SER A 206 -9.81 -13.41 13.71
N VAL A 207 -9.21 -13.15 14.88
CA VAL A 207 -9.49 -13.83 16.13
C VAL A 207 -9.73 -12.79 17.22
N ASP A 208 -10.80 -12.95 17.98
CA ASP A 208 -11.06 -12.10 19.13
C ASP A 208 -9.94 -12.31 20.17
N ALA A 209 -9.57 -11.24 20.88
CA ALA A 209 -8.45 -11.29 21.83
C ALA A 209 -8.59 -12.37 22.93
N ASN A 210 -9.80 -12.88 23.14
CA ASN A 210 -10.18 -13.86 24.17
C ASN A 210 -10.34 -15.31 23.64
N ASP A 211 -10.37 -15.52 22.32
CA ASP A 211 -10.54 -16.86 21.73
C ASP A 211 -9.16 -17.41 21.37
N GLU A 212 -8.52 -18.15 22.28
CA GLU A 212 -7.35 -18.94 21.91
C GLU A 212 -7.77 -20.04 20.93
N ILE A 213 -7.13 -20.07 19.75
CA ILE A 213 -7.34 -21.10 18.73
C ILE A 213 -7.00 -22.45 19.36
N MET A 214 -8.01 -23.23 19.71
CA MET A 214 -7.83 -24.59 20.20
C MET A 214 -7.18 -25.43 19.08
N PRO A 215 -6.05 -26.10 19.33
CA PRO A 215 -5.40 -26.92 18.31
C PRO A 215 -6.35 -28.03 17.85
N SER A 216 -6.41 -28.26 16.55
CA SER A 216 -7.26 -29.31 15.98
C SER A 216 -6.84 -30.69 16.53
N PRO A 217 -7.80 -31.62 16.78
CA PRO A 217 -7.45 -32.94 17.27
C PRO A 217 -6.68 -33.69 16.18
N ASN A 218 -5.44 -34.08 16.49
CA ASN A 218 -4.61 -34.91 15.63
C ASN A 218 -5.41 -36.14 15.14
N THR A 219 -5.56 -36.27 13.82
CA THR A 219 -6.07 -37.48 13.18
C THR A 219 -5.02 -38.58 13.34
N THR A 220 -5.10 -39.34 14.42
CA THR A 220 -4.36 -40.58 14.58
C THR A 220 -4.83 -41.55 13.49
N THR A 221 -3.99 -41.76 12.48
CA THR A 221 -4.17 -42.86 11.52
C THR A 221 -3.66 -44.13 12.20
N THR A 222 -4.58 -45.01 12.56
CA THR A 222 -4.30 -46.44 12.88
C THR A 222 -4.39 -47.28 11.63
#